data_AF-A0A0D6ATB9-F1
#
_entry.id   AF-A0A0D6ATB9-F1
#
_cell.length_a   1.000
_cell.length_b   1.000
_cell.length_c   1.000
_cell.angle_alpha   90.00
_cell.angle_beta   90.00
_cell.angle_gamma   90.00
#
_symmetry.space_group_name_H-M   'P 1'
#
loop_
_entity.id
_entity.type
_entity.pdbx_description
1 polymer ?
#
loop_
_entity_poly.entity_id
_entity_poly.type
_entity_poly.pdbx_seq_one_letter_code
_entity_poly.pdbx_strand_id
1 'polypeptide(L)'
;MFIYEIEDLENQGIVNLGDSELTIQGKILVKSISISKQLREMAINICQQEKLAGRVCIAIENQSYLTIWKQKIDDKLHPQKKVDSVSVKESSAKAKKIQREIISVCEKQLVKYIGPIGKFIVDDLVAENSDILAEDFIELVSQEIPDSSKRKEFRQYFANI
;
A
#
# COMPACT_ATOMS: atom_id res chain seq x y z
N MET A 1 5.59 13.30 -16.08
CA MET A 1 5.91 11.99 -15.49
C MET A 1 7.41 11.88 -15.62
N PHE A 2 8.11 11.69 -14.51
CA PHE A 2 9.55 11.56 -14.51
C PHE A 2 9.87 10.16 -13.98
N ILE A 3 10.45 9.34 -14.85
CA ILE A 3 11.08 8.07 -14.47
C ILE A 3 12.55 8.40 -14.32
N TYR A 4 13.12 8.02 -13.19
CA TYR A 4 14.55 8.19 -12.93
C TYR A 4 15.17 6.83 -12.68
N GLU A 5 16.37 6.62 -13.18
CA GLU A 5 17.21 5.54 -12.71
C GLU A 5 17.74 5.90 -11.33
N ILE A 6 17.85 4.90 -10.46
CA ILE A 6 18.32 5.12 -9.10
C ILE A 6 19.73 5.73 -9.06
N GLU A 7 20.59 5.30 -9.99
CA GLU A 7 21.96 5.77 -10.15
C GLU A 7 22.02 7.28 -10.47
N ASP A 8 21.08 7.79 -11.28
CA ASP A 8 21.00 9.22 -11.60
C ASP A 8 20.66 10.06 -10.37
N LEU A 9 19.81 9.53 -9.49
CA LEU A 9 19.39 10.23 -8.27
C LEU A 9 20.43 10.14 -7.16
N GLU A 10 21.15 9.03 -7.07
CA GLU A 10 22.30 8.85 -6.17
C GLU A 10 23.44 9.80 -6.54
N ASN A 11 23.77 9.91 -7.84
CA ASN A 11 24.79 10.83 -8.33
C ASN A 11 24.43 12.31 -8.08
N GLN A 12 23.14 12.63 -7.95
CA GLN A 12 22.66 13.97 -7.59
C GLN A 12 22.53 14.18 -6.08
N GLY A 13 22.80 13.15 -5.26
CA GLY A 13 22.66 13.21 -3.80
C GLY A 13 21.22 13.37 -3.32
N ILE A 14 20.24 13.03 -4.17
CA ILE A 14 18.81 13.22 -3.90
C ILE A 14 18.24 12.03 -3.12
N VAL A 15 18.71 10.82 -3.42
CA VAL A 15 18.25 9.57 -2.80
C VAL A 15 19.31 9.04 -1.84
N ASN A 16 18.94 8.82 -0.59
CA ASN A 16 19.66 7.92 0.30
C ASN A 16 18.80 6.66 0.47
N LEU A 17 19.26 5.51 -0.03
CA LEU A 17 18.50 4.25 -0.06
C LEU A 17 18.06 3.73 1.33
N GLY A 18 18.61 4.29 2.41
CA GLY A 18 18.19 4.00 3.78
C GLY A 18 16.96 4.79 4.25
N ASP A 19 16.61 5.88 3.56
CA ASP A 19 15.52 6.76 3.96
C ASP A 19 14.18 6.30 3.36
N SER A 20 13.14 6.32 4.18
CA SER A 20 11.76 6.03 3.74
C SER A 20 11.10 7.22 3.04
N GLU A 21 11.81 8.35 2.96
CA GLU A 21 11.31 9.64 2.49
C GLU A 21 12.33 10.29 1.54
N LEU A 22 11.83 10.98 0.53
CA LEU A 22 12.60 11.68 -0.48
C LEU A 22 12.08 13.10 -0.63
N THR A 23 12.95 14.10 -0.76
CA THR A 23 12.50 15.47 -1.04
C THR A 23 12.85 15.86 -2.47
N ILE A 24 11.84 16.12 -3.29
CA ILE A 24 12.01 16.63 -4.66
C ILE A 24 11.22 17.92 -4.81
N GLN A 25 11.88 19.00 -5.28
CA GLN A 25 11.24 20.31 -5.52
C GLN A 25 10.48 20.86 -4.30
N GLY A 26 10.99 20.61 -3.09
CA GLY A 26 10.34 21.02 -1.84
C GLY A 26 9.09 20.22 -1.47
N LYS A 27 8.81 19.12 -2.18
CA LYS A 27 7.78 18.14 -1.84
C LYS A 27 8.42 16.90 -1.24
N ILE A 28 7.86 16.42 -0.14
CA ILE A 28 8.24 15.14 0.45
C ILE A 28 7.45 14.04 -0.26
N LEU A 29 8.16 13.07 -0.80
CA LEU A 29 7.63 11.85 -1.37
C LEU A 29 7.99 10.69 -0.44
N VAL A 30 7.06 9.76 -0.30
CA VAL A 30 7.24 8.54 0.50
C VAL A 30 7.22 7.34 -0.42
N LYS A 31 8.00 6.32 -0.05
CA LYS A 31 8.02 5.03 -0.74
C LYS A 31 6.63 4.41 -0.63
N SER A 32 5.99 4.14 -1.77
CA SER A 32 4.63 3.58 -1.82
C SER A 32 4.68 2.09 -2.10
N ILE A 33 5.04 1.69 -3.33
CA ILE A 33 5.05 0.28 -3.73
C ILE A 33 6.30 -0.04 -4.53
N SER A 34 6.77 -1.28 -4.50
CA SER A 34 7.84 -1.77 -5.37
C SER A 34 7.33 -2.92 -6.23
N ILE A 35 7.37 -2.75 -7.54
CA ILE A 35 6.87 -3.73 -8.52
C ILE A 35 8.00 -4.24 -9.40
N SER A 36 7.82 -5.39 -10.04
CA SER A 36 8.77 -5.87 -11.06
C SER A 36 8.94 -4.83 -12.17
N LYS A 37 10.17 -4.66 -12.67
CA LYS A 37 10.45 -3.78 -13.83
C LYS A 37 9.63 -4.17 -15.07
N GLN A 38 9.18 -5.42 -15.17
CA GLN A 38 8.28 -5.87 -16.23
C GLN A 38 6.87 -5.26 -16.15
N LEU A 39 6.44 -4.84 -14.97
CA LEU A 39 5.15 -4.17 -14.74
C LEU A 39 5.26 -2.65 -14.90
N ARG A 40 6.18 -2.17 -15.75
CA ARG A 40 6.44 -0.74 -15.94
C ARG A 40 5.16 0.05 -16.25
N GLU A 41 4.30 -0.47 -17.13
CA GLU A 41 3.01 0.15 -17.48
C GLU A 41 2.10 0.36 -16.28
N MET A 42 2.13 -0.54 -15.30
CA MET A 42 1.39 -0.38 -14.05
C MET A 42 1.91 0.82 -13.25
N ALA A 43 3.23 0.98 -13.14
CA ALA A 43 3.80 2.17 -12.49
C ALA A 43 3.46 3.47 -13.23
N ILE A 44 3.41 3.42 -14.56
CA ILE A 44 2.97 4.55 -15.40
C ILE A 44 1.54 4.95 -15.00
N ASN A 45 0.62 3.99 -15.00
CA ASN A 45 -0.78 4.22 -14.69
C ASN A 45 -0.97 4.80 -13.29
N ILE A 46 -0.24 4.28 -12.30
CA ILE A 46 -0.28 4.79 -10.93
C ILE A 46 0.17 6.25 -10.89
N CYS A 47 1.34 6.57 -11.45
CA CYS A 47 1.80 7.96 -11.46
C CYS A 47 0.94 8.90 -12.31
N GLN A 48 0.27 8.40 -13.35
CA GLN A 48 -0.70 9.18 -14.11
C GLN A 48 -1.93 9.54 -13.26
N GLN A 49 -2.46 8.60 -12.48
CA GLN A 49 -3.57 8.88 -11.56
C GLN A 49 -3.18 9.91 -10.50
N GLU A 50 -1.98 9.80 -9.92
CA GLU A 50 -1.47 10.80 -8.97
C GLU A 50 -1.34 12.18 -9.63
N LYS A 51 -0.82 12.23 -10.86
CA LYS A 51 -0.71 13.48 -11.63
C LYS A 51 -2.08 14.11 -11.91
N LEU A 52 -3.09 13.31 -12.25
CA LEU A 52 -4.47 13.79 -12.47
C LEU A 52 -5.07 14.36 -11.19
N ALA A 53 -4.68 13.82 -10.03
CA ALA A 53 -5.04 14.36 -8.72
C ALA A 53 -4.20 15.58 -8.31
N GLY A 54 -3.33 16.09 -9.19
CA GLY A 54 -2.45 17.24 -8.91
C GLY A 54 -1.29 16.91 -7.98
N ARG A 55 -0.96 15.63 -7.79
CA ARG A 55 0.10 15.16 -6.88
C ARG A 55 1.36 14.80 -7.65
N VAL A 56 2.49 14.89 -6.95
CA VAL A 56 3.79 14.47 -7.48
C VAL A 56 3.97 12.96 -7.27
N CYS A 57 4.35 12.27 -8.34
CA CYS A 57 4.71 10.87 -8.34
C CYS A 57 5.95 10.67 -9.18
N ILE A 58 6.88 9.86 -8.68
CA ILE A 58 8.07 9.44 -9.40
C ILE A 58 8.15 7.91 -9.35
N ALA A 59 8.71 7.35 -10.42
CA ALA A 59 9.10 5.96 -10.49
C ALA A 59 10.62 5.92 -10.48
N ILE A 60 11.20 5.22 -9.51
CA ILE A 60 12.63 4.97 -9.42
C ILE A 60 12.88 3.54 -9.87
N GLU A 61 13.60 3.38 -10.98
CA GLU A 61 13.96 2.08 -11.52
C GLU A 61 15.30 1.61 -10.93
N ASN A 62 15.34 0.35 -10.50
CA ASN A 62 16.56 -0.41 -10.17
C ASN A 62 16.74 -1.55 -11.20
N GLN A 63 17.73 -2.42 -11.00
CA GLN A 63 18.08 -3.53 -11.88
C GLN A 63 16.92 -4.52 -12.09
N SER A 64 16.15 -4.81 -11.04
CA SER A 64 15.10 -5.87 -11.06
C SER A 64 13.70 -5.37 -10.76
N TYR A 65 13.58 -4.22 -10.10
CA TYR A 65 12.32 -3.68 -9.61
C TYR A 65 12.24 -2.17 -9.82
N LEU A 66 11.02 -1.66 -9.82
CA LEU A 66 10.67 -0.26 -9.93
C LEU A 66 9.89 0.12 -8.67
N THR A 67 10.39 1.13 -7.96
CA THR A 67 9.76 1.65 -6.76
C THR A 67 9.03 2.94 -7.08
N ILE A 68 7.74 2.99 -6.75
CA ILE A 68 6.90 4.17 -6.91
C ILE A 68 6.96 4.98 -5.62
N TRP A 69 7.26 6.26 -5.76
CA TRP A 69 7.25 7.22 -4.67
C TRP A 69 6.17 8.27 -4.94
N LYS A 70 5.34 8.52 -3.93
CA LYS A 70 4.19 9.41 -4.03
C LYS A 70 4.33 10.54 -3.04
N GLN A 71 3.82 11.72 -3.38
CA GLN A 71 3.83 12.86 -2.47
C GLN A 71 3.09 12.51 -1.17
N LYS A 72 3.75 12.75 -0.03
CA LYS A 72 3.16 12.64 1.30
C LYS A 72 2.02 13.66 1.42
N ILE A 73 0.82 13.19 1.72
CA ILE A 73 -0.33 14.06 1.97
C ILE A 73 -0.19 14.55 3.41
N ASP A 74 0.07 15.84 3.58
CA ASP A 74 -0.10 16.49 4.89
C ASP A 74 -1.61 16.57 5.13
N ASP A 75 -2.10 15.95 6.21
CA ASP A 75 -3.52 15.69 6.54
C ASP A 75 -4.34 16.97 6.86
N LYS A 76 -4.03 18.08 6.19
CA LYS A 76 -4.67 19.38 6.40
C LYS A 76 -5.22 20.01 5.12
N LEU A 77 -5.78 19.24 4.18
CA LEU A 77 -6.87 19.72 3.31
C LEU A 77 -7.45 18.60 2.43
N HIS A 78 -8.49 17.91 2.89
CA HIS A 78 -9.42 17.20 1.99
C HIS A 78 -10.60 18.11 1.67
N PRO A 79 -10.92 18.33 0.38
CA PRO A 79 -12.29 18.38 -0.08
C PRO A 79 -12.60 17.05 -0.76
N GLN A 80 -13.54 16.34 -0.16
CA GLN A 80 -14.19 15.13 -0.67
C GLN A 80 -14.62 15.32 -2.14
N LYS A 81 -14.39 14.30 -2.97
CA LYS A 81 -15.21 14.09 -4.17
C LYS A 81 -15.67 12.64 -4.25
N LYS A 82 -16.85 12.46 -3.67
CA LYS A 82 -17.80 11.36 -3.83
C LYS A 82 -18.28 11.32 -5.29
N VAL A 83 -18.23 10.18 -5.98
CA VAL A 83 -19.24 9.81 -6.99
C VAL A 83 -19.42 8.28 -6.98
N ASP A 84 -20.59 7.87 -6.50
CA ASP A 84 -21.27 6.59 -6.61
C ASP A 84 -21.17 5.95 -8.03
N SER A 85 -21.17 4.62 -8.18
CA SER A 85 -22.43 3.90 -8.46
C SER A 85 -22.30 2.37 -8.41
N VAL A 86 -23.02 1.76 -7.44
CA VAL A 86 -23.88 0.54 -7.53
C VAL A 86 -23.19 -0.81 -7.80
N SER A 87 -23.42 -1.93 -7.09
CA SER A 87 -24.19 -2.30 -5.89
C SER A 87 -24.03 -3.82 -5.73
N VAL A 88 -23.67 -4.35 -4.54
CA VAL A 88 -24.40 -5.47 -3.90
C VAL A 88 -24.22 -5.41 -2.36
N LYS A 89 -25.32 -5.05 -1.68
CA LYS A 89 -25.86 -5.49 -0.36
C LYS A 89 -24.87 -5.83 0.78
N GLU A 90 -24.74 -4.95 1.77
CA GLU A 90 -25.48 -4.96 3.07
C GLU A 90 -25.07 -6.08 4.04
N SER A 91 -24.17 -5.76 4.98
CA SER A 91 -24.54 -5.83 6.40
C SER A 91 -23.66 -4.91 7.25
N SER A 92 -24.33 -4.22 8.16
CA SER A 92 -23.79 -3.14 8.99
C SER A 92 -23.02 -3.70 10.19
N ALA A 93 -21.73 -3.36 10.30
CA ALA A 93 -21.07 -3.24 11.60
C ALA A 93 -19.86 -2.28 11.52
N LYS A 94 -20.10 -0.99 11.79
CA LYS A 94 -19.09 0.02 12.16
C LYS A 94 -17.80 -0.03 11.33
N ALA A 95 -17.71 0.86 10.34
CA ALA A 95 -16.44 1.29 9.75
C ALA A 95 -15.52 1.86 10.85
N LYS A 96 -14.82 0.97 11.56
CA LYS A 96 -13.76 1.28 12.49
C LYS A 96 -12.48 1.18 11.69
N LYS A 97 -11.76 2.30 11.68
CA LYS A 97 -10.37 2.37 11.24
C LYS A 97 -9.60 1.20 11.86
N ILE A 98 -8.72 0.58 11.09
CA ILE A 98 -7.98 -0.57 11.58
C ILE A 98 -7.22 -0.23 12.87
N GLN A 99 -7.43 -1.04 13.90
CA GLN A 99 -6.78 -0.87 15.20
C GLN A 99 -5.53 -1.73 15.27
N ARG A 100 -4.52 -1.29 16.03
CA ARG A 100 -3.28 -2.06 16.25
C ARG A 100 -3.54 -3.47 16.78
N GLU A 101 -4.64 -3.67 17.49
CA GLU A 101 -5.05 -4.98 17.98
C GLU A 101 -5.39 -5.95 16.83
N ILE A 102 -6.16 -5.50 15.82
CA ILE A 102 -6.46 -6.28 14.61
C ILE A 102 -5.17 -6.59 13.85
N ILE A 103 -4.28 -5.61 13.69
CA ILE A 103 -2.99 -5.79 13.00
C ILE A 103 -2.17 -6.90 13.67
N SER A 104 -2.02 -6.86 14.99
CA SER A 104 -1.26 -7.87 15.73
C SER A 104 -1.89 -9.26 15.64
N VAL A 105 -3.22 -9.34 15.59
CA VAL A 105 -3.94 -10.61 15.40
C VAL A 105 -3.75 -11.11 13.96
N CYS A 106 -3.83 -10.25 12.95
CA CYS A 106 -3.56 -10.58 11.55
C CYS A 106 -2.14 -11.12 11.37
N GLU A 107 -1.12 -10.47 11.92
CA GLU A 107 0.27 -10.93 11.91
C GLU A 107 0.37 -12.36 12.48
N LYS A 108 -0.13 -12.56 13.71
CA LYS A 108 -0.06 -13.85 14.38
C LYS A 108 -0.78 -14.96 13.63
N GLN A 109 -1.94 -14.67 13.03
CA GLN A 109 -2.69 -15.66 12.26
C GLN A 109 -2.01 -15.93 10.93
N LEU A 110 -1.56 -14.90 10.21
CA LEU A 110 -0.91 -15.05 8.92
C LEU A 110 0.38 -15.87 9.04
N VAL A 111 1.15 -15.67 10.12
CA VAL A 111 2.34 -16.49 10.41
C VAL A 111 2.03 -17.98 10.56
N LYS A 112 0.83 -18.38 11.02
CA LYS A 112 0.44 -19.80 11.07
C LYS A 112 0.20 -20.40 9.69
N TYR A 113 -0.18 -19.58 8.72
CA TYR A 113 -0.58 -20.05 7.39
C TYR A 113 0.55 -20.00 6.37
N ILE A 114 1.35 -18.94 6.39
CA ILE A 114 2.44 -18.71 5.42
C ILE A 114 3.82 -18.59 6.07
N GLY A 115 3.91 -18.77 7.39
CA GLY A 115 5.18 -18.74 8.12
C GLY A 115 5.66 -17.33 8.45
N PRO A 116 6.91 -17.16 8.89
CA PRO A 116 7.43 -15.88 9.41
C PRO A 116 7.36 -14.73 8.40
N ILE A 117 7.25 -15.02 7.10
CA ILE A 117 7.04 -14.00 6.06
C ILE A 117 5.74 -13.22 6.26
N GLY A 118 4.73 -13.83 6.91
CA GLY A 118 3.45 -13.18 7.18
C GLY A 118 3.58 -11.90 8.00
N LYS A 119 4.64 -11.76 8.81
CA LYS A 119 4.91 -10.51 9.51
C LYS A 119 5.20 -9.35 8.55
N PHE A 120 6.09 -9.58 7.60
CA PHE A 120 6.50 -8.56 6.63
C PHE A 120 5.33 -8.14 5.75
N ILE A 121 4.48 -9.09 5.36
CA ILE A 121 3.29 -8.83 4.57
C ILE A 121 2.28 -7.94 5.32
N VAL A 122 2.06 -8.21 6.61
CA VAL A 122 1.17 -7.37 7.43
C VAL A 122 1.76 -5.97 7.63
N ASP A 123 3.06 -5.88 7.89
CA ASP A 123 3.74 -4.59 8.04
C ASP A 123 3.68 -3.76 6.74
N ASP A 124 3.91 -4.37 5.58
CA ASP A 124 3.79 -3.73 4.27
C ASP A 124 2.35 -3.27 4.00
N LEU A 125 1.36 -4.12 4.24
CA LEU A 125 -0.05 -3.77 4.02
C LEU A 125 -0.52 -2.62 4.91
N VAL A 126 -0.04 -2.54 6.16
CA VAL A 126 -0.36 -1.43 7.07
C VAL A 126 0.32 -0.14 6.64
N ALA A 127 1.58 -0.23 6.20
CA ALA A 127 2.32 0.92 5.68
C ALA A 127 1.68 1.48 4.40
N GLU A 128 1.23 0.60 3.51
CA GLU A 128 0.57 0.95 2.25
C GLU A 128 -0.87 1.45 2.43
N ASN A 129 -1.55 1.04 3.51
CA ASN A 129 -2.98 1.30 3.70
C ASN A 129 -3.29 1.88 5.10
N SER A 130 -2.76 3.06 5.40
CA SER A 130 -2.86 3.68 6.74
C SER A 130 -4.30 4.05 7.19
N ASP A 131 -5.23 4.20 6.24
CA ASP A 131 -6.63 4.58 6.46
C ASP A 131 -7.62 3.45 6.18
N ILE A 132 -7.15 2.21 6.03
CA ILE A 132 -8.00 1.08 5.70
C ILE A 132 -8.92 0.68 6.86
N LEU A 133 -10.09 0.17 6.51
CA LEU A 133 -11.00 -0.44 7.46
C LEU A 133 -10.50 -1.83 7.84
N ALA A 134 -10.82 -2.27 9.05
CA ALA A 134 -10.41 -3.58 9.53
C ALA A 134 -10.84 -4.72 8.59
N GLU A 135 -12.07 -4.66 8.06
CA GLU A 135 -12.63 -5.66 7.16
C GLU A 135 -11.87 -5.75 5.82
N ASP A 136 -11.65 -4.60 5.18
CA ASP A 136 -10.90 -4.51 3.92
C ASP A 136 -9.45 -5.00 4.09
N PHE A 137 -8.85 -4.72 5.25
CA PHE A 137 -7.52 -5.19 5.58
C PHE A 137 -7.46 -6.70 5.80
N ILE A 138 -8.43 -7.26 6.54
CA ILE A 138 -8.55 -8.72 6.73
C ILE A 138 -8.72 -9.39 5.36
N GLU A 139 -9.48 -8.78 4.46
CA GLU A 139 -9.63 -9.27 3.10
C GLU A 139 -8.30 -9.27 2.34
N LEU A 140 -7.57 -8.17 2.32
CA LEU A 140 -6.25 -8.07 1.69
C LEU A 140 -5.27 -9.11 2.25
N VAL A 141 -5.13 -9.17 3.57
CA VAL A 141 -4.26 -10.13 4.25
C VAL A 141 -4.65 -11.57 3.91
N SER A 142 -5.96 -11.84 3.79
CA SER A 142 -6.40 -13.17 3.39
C SER A 142 -5.94 -13.54 1.99
N GLN A 143 -5.80 -12.60 1.05
CA GLN A 143 -5.38 -12.93 -0.33
C GLN A 143 -3.94 -13.45 -0.40
N GLU A 144 -3.12 -13.11 0.58
CA GLU A 144 -1.72 -13.53 0.70
C GLU A 144 -1.57 -15.01 1.12
N ILE A 145 -2.66 -15.66 1.55
CA ILE A 145 -2.66 -17.09 1.85
C ILE A 145 -2.94 -17.88 0.55
N PRO A 146 -2.00 -18.73 0.07
CA PRO A 146 -2.16 -19.43 -1.20
C PRO A 146 -3.36 -20.39 -1.23
N ASP A 147 -3.65 -21.01 -0.09
CA ASP A 147 -4.70 -22.02 0.05
C ASP A 147 -6.07 -21.35 0.28
N SER A 148 -6.99 -21.56 -0.65
CA SER A 148 -8.35 -20.99 -0.61
C SER A 148 -9.20 -21.47 0.56
N SER A 149 -8.96 -22.67 1.09
CA SER A 149 -9.66 -23.18 2.27
C SER A 149 -9.17 -22.46 3.52
N LYS A 150 -7.85 -22.32 3.65
CA LYS A 150 -7.22 -21.56 4.75
C LYS A 150 -7.59 -20.07 4.72
N ARG A 151 -7.75 -19.49 3.52
CA ARG A 151 -8.30 -18.13 3.35
C ARG A 151 -9.68 -17.97 3.97
N LYS A 152 -10.55 -18.94 3.73
CA LYS A 152 -11.92 -18.92 4.27
C LYS A 152 -11.93 -19.06 5.79
N GLU A 153 -11.12 -19.98 6.33
CA GLU A 153 -10.96 -20.13 7.79
C GLU A 153 -10.43 -18.86 8.44
N PHE A 154 -9.41 -18.23 7.82
CA PHE A 154 -8.87 -16.95 8.27
C PHE A 154 -9.98 -15.89 8.34
N ARG A 155 -10.77 -15.70 7.28
CA ARG A 155 -11.90 -14.75 7.27
C ARG A 155 -12.94 -15.06 8.34
N GLN A 156 -13.28 -16.34 8.53
CA GLN A 156 -14.26 -16.76 9.55
C GLN A 156 -13.76 -16.53 10.97
N TYR A 157 -12.45 -16.61 11.21
CA TYR A 157 -11.86 -16.29 12.51
C TYR A 157 -12.15 -14.83 12.90
N PHE A 158 -11.99 -13.90 11.96
CA PHE A 158 -12.25 -12.47 12.21
C PHE A 158 -13.74 -12.11 12.25
N ALA A 159 -14.62 -12.91 11.65
CA ALA A 159 -16.07 -12.71 11.73
C ALA A 159 -16.67 -13.07 13.10
N ASN A 160 -15.91 -13.77 13.96
CA ASN A 160 -16.36 -14.31 15.25
C ASN A 160 -15.72 -13.62 16.48
N ILE A 161 -14.96 -12.54 16.28
CA ILE A 161 -14.27 -11.76 17.33
C ILE A 161 -14.71 -10.30 17.29
#